data_AF-A0A1H6TE69-F1
#
_entry.id   AF-A0A1H6TE69-F1
#
_cell.length_a   1.000
_cell.length_b   1.000
_cell.length_c   1.000
_cell.angle_alpha   90.00
_cell.angle_beta   90.00
_cell.angle_gamma   90.00
#
_symmetry.space_group_name_H-M   'P 1'
#
loop_
_entity.id
_entity.type
_entity.pdbx_description
1 polymer ?
#
loop_
_entity_poly.entity_id
_entity_poly.type
_entity_poly.pdbx_seq_one_letter_code
_entity_poly.pdbx_strand_id
1 'polypeptide(L)'
;MRWIRLVLFTLVSIFLLGLGSWFALRNQTPVPLDLILIQFEAGSLATWMMIAFMGGALCSLFVMIFTLLRMQARLAGARSRVQKLQKEVNQLKNQQGAKELAPATS
;
A
#
# COMPACT_ATOMS: atom_id res chain seq x y z
N MET A 1 18.14 4.46 -7.13
CA MET A 1 16.93 4.92 -6.40
C MET A 1 16.36 3.93 -5.37
N ARG A 2 16.30 2.61 -5.63
CA ARG A 2 15.77 1.62 -4.65
C ARG A 2 16.66 1.44 -3.41
N TRP A 3 17.98 1.39 -3.62
CA TRP A 3 18.95 1.20 -2.53
C TRP A 3 19.01 2.36 -1.55
N ILE A 4 19.02 3.60 -2.04
CA ILE A 4 18.99 4.80 -1.18
C ILE A 4 17.72 4.83 -0.33
N ARG A 5 16.56 4.54 -0.93
CA ARG A 5 15.31 4.43 -0.17
C ARG A 5 15.39 3.34 0.90
N LEU A 6 15.98 2.19 0.57
CA LEU A 6 16.13 1.08 1.52
C LEU A 6 17.04 1.49 2.69
N VAL A 7 18.23 2.03 2.39
CA VAL A 7 19.18 2.51 3.41
C VAL A 7 18.55 3.58 4.29
N LEU A 8 17.84 4.55 3.70
CA LEU A 8 17.15 5.59 4.46
C LEU A 8 16.06 5.01 5.37
N PHE A 9 15.25 4.08 4.87
CA PHE A 9 14.24 3.39 5.69
C PHE A 9 14.87 2.59 6.83
N THR A 10 15.95 1.86 6.56
CA THR A 10 16.68 1.11 7.59
C THR A 10 17.24 2.05 8.66
N LEU A 11 17.85 3.16 8.24
CA LEU A 11 18.43 4.14 9.16
C LEU A 11 17.36 4.78 10.06
N VAL A 12 16.23 5.21 9.46
CA VAL A 12 15.09 5.76 10.19
C VAL A 12 14.51 4.73 11.15
N SER A 13 14.36 3.48 10.73
CA SER A 13 13.85 2.40 11.58
C SER A 13 14.75 2.15 12.79
N ILE A 14 16.07 2.07 12.58
CA ILE A 14 17.05 1.92 13.68
C ILE A 14 16.99 3.12 14.63
N PHE A 15 16.88 4.34 14.10
CA PHE A 15 16.77 5.55 14.91
C PHE A 15 15.50 5.56 15.77
N LEU A 16 14.35 5.19 15.21
CA LEU A 16 13.10 5.08 15.97
C LEU A 16 13.16 4.00 17.05
N LEU A 17 13.76 2.84 16.75
CA LEU A 17 13.96 1.79 17.75
C LEU A 17 14.87 2.27 18.88
N GLY A 18 15.97 2.97 18.54
CA GLY A 18 16.87 3.56 19.51
C GLY A 18 16.17 4.59 20.42
N LEU A 19 15.38 5.49 19.83
CA LEU A 19 14.58 6.45 20.59
C LEU A 19 13.55 5.76 21.49
N GLY A 20 12.86 4.73 20.99
CA GLY A 20 11.90 3.95 21.76
C GLY A 20 12.55 3.25 22.96
N SER A 21 13.69 2.60 22.75
CA SER A 21 14.47 1.95 23.81
C SER A 21 15.01 2.96 24.82
N TRP A 22 15.54 4.10 24.36
CA TRP A 22 16.04 5.17 25.24
C TRP A 22 14.91 5.77 26.10
N PHE A 23 13.74 5.97 25.49
CA PHE A 23 12.55 6.46 26.18
C PHE A 23 12.01 5.46 27.21
N ALA A 24 12.00 4.16 26.88
CA ALA A 24 11.62 3.10 27.81
C ALA A 24 12.56 2.99 29.02
N LEU A 25 13.88 3.14 28.80
CA LEU A 25 14.85 3.08 29.89
C LEU A 25 14.76 4.29 30.83
N ARG A 26 14.58 5.50 30.28
CA ARG A 26 14.54 6.76 31.06
C ARG A 26 13.19 7.03 31.72
N ASN A 27 12.10 6.55 31.15
CA ASN A 27 10.76 6.99 31.50
C ASN A 27 9.95 5.89 32.21
N GLN A 28 10.51 5.38 33.30
CA GLN A 28 9.84 4.41 34.18
C GLN A 28 8.80 5.04 35.12
N THR A 29 8.61 6.36 35.07
CA THR A 29 7.57 7.03 35.85
C THR A 29 6.21 6.55 35.36
N PRO A 30 5.38 5.92 36.22
CA PRO A 30 4.04 5.52 35.86
C PRO A 30 3.19 6.78 35.66
N VAL A 31 2.66 6.94 34.45
CA VAL A 31 1.79 8.07 34.11
C VAL A 31 0.42 7.49 33.76
N PRO A 32 -0.66 7.90 34.46
CA PRO A 32 -2.00 7.50 34.09
C PRO A 32 -2.31 8.06 32.70
N LEU A 33 -2.66 7.18 31.76
CA LEU A 33 -3.02 7.60 30.41
C LEU A 33 -4.54 7.82 30.37
N ASP A 34 -4.93 9.09 30.39
CA ASP A 34 -6.32 9.50 30.24
C ASP A 34 -6.56 9.82 28.76
N LEU A 35 -7.11 8.87 28.00
CA LEU A 35 -7.69 9.20 26.71
C LEU A 35 -9.05 9.84 26.98
N ILE A 36 -9.44 10.83 26.18
CA ILE A 36 -10.69 11.63 26.31
C ILE A 36 -11.95 10.76 26.56
N LEU A 37 -11.93 9.47 26.20
CA LEU A 37 -13.01 8.51 26.36
C LEU A 37 -12.69 7.33 27.29
N ILE A 38 -11.42 7.08 27.65
CA ILE A 38 -10.97 5.86 28.35
C ILE A 38 -9.78 6.19 29.27
N GLN A 39 -9.93 5.92 30.57
CA GLN A 39 -8.81 5.89 31.52
C GLN A 39 -8.16 4.51 31.52
N PHE A 40 -6.85 4.49 31.30
CA PHE A 40 -6.07 3.26 31.40
C PHE A 40 -5.24 3.23 32.70
N GLU A 41 -5.02 2.02 33.20
CA GLU A 41 -4.23 1.76 34.41
C GLU A 41 -2.80 2.29 34.27
N ALA A 42 -2.19 2.66 35.41
CA ALA A 42 -0.90 3.35 35.46
C ALA A 42 0.24 2.48 34.91
N GLY A 43 0.55 2.69 33.63
CA GLY A 43 1.70 2.10 32.94
C GLY A 43 2.81 3.13 32.72
N SER A 44 4.01 2.66 32.39
CA SER A 44 5.06 3.57 31.89
C SER A 44 4.58 4.24 30.60
N LEU A 45 4.85 5.53 30.45
CA LEU A 45 4.56 6.31 29.24
C LEU A 45 5.16 5.66 27.98
N ALA A 46 6.27 4.94 28.12
CA ALA A 46 6.91 4.24 27.03
C ALA A 46 6.07 3.07 26.48
N THR A 47 5.39 2.33 27.36
CA THR A 47 4.50 1.24 26.98
C THR A 47 3.36 1.76 26.10
N TRP A 48 2.77 2.89 26.49
CA TRP A 48 1.70 3.54 25.73
C TRP A 48 2.17 4.06 24.38
N MET A 49 3.35 4.70 24.32
CA MET A 49 3.93 5.14 23.05
C MET A 49 4.27 3.98 22.12
N MET A 50 4.80 2.86 22.64
CA MET A 50 5.04 1.66 21.85
C MET A 50 3.74 1.08 21.27
N ILE A 51 2.67 0.98 22.08
CA ILE A 51 1.38 0.45 21.63
C ILE A 51 0.79 1.35 20.54
N ALA A 52 0.79 2.66 20.74
CA ALA A 52 0.30 3.62 19.74
C ALA A 52 1.13 3.55 18.44
N PHE A 53 2.46 3.44 18.56
CA PHE A 53 3.35 3.29 17.42
C PHE A 53 3.10 1.98 16.66
N MET A 54 2.99 0.86 17.39
CA MET A 54 2.68 -0.45 16.82
C MET A 54 1.32 -0.44 16.13
N GLY A 55 0.31 0.17 16.75
CA GLY A 55 -1.02 0.36 16.18
C GLY A 55 -0.99 1.18 14.89
N GLY A 56 -0.27 2.30 14.89
CA GLY A 56 -0.05 3.13 13.70
C GLY A 56 0.66 2.36 12.58
N ALA A 57 1.71 1.60 12.91
CA ALA A 57 2.45 0.79 11.95
C ALA A 57 1.55 -0.30 11.33
N LEU A 58 0.74 -1.00 12.12
CA LEU A 58 -0.22 -1.98 11.62
C LEU A 58 -1.26 -1.33 10.70
N CYS A 59 -1.88 -0.22 11.11
CA CYS A 59 -2.82 0.52 10.26
C CYS A 59 -2.18 0.93 8.93
N SER A 60 -0.93 1.41 8.95
CA SER A 60 -0.20 1.77 7.73
C SER A 60 -0.03 0.58 6.79
N LEU A 61 0.26 -0.60 7.34
CA LEU A 61 0.41 -1.85 6.59
C LEU A 61 -0.92 -2.25 5.95
N PHE A 62 -2.03 -2.17 6.69
CA PHE A 62 -3.36 -2.45 6.18
C PHE A 62 -3.73 -1.54 5.00
N VAL A 63 -3.49 -0.23 5.13
CA VAL A 63 -3.73 0.73 4.04
C VAL A 63 -2.89 0.40 2.81
N MET A 64 -1.63 0.02 3.01
CA MET A 64 -0.72 -0.35 1.92
C MET A 64 -1.17 -1.63 1.21
N ILE A 65 -1.56 -2.66 1.95
CA ILE A 65 -2.08 -3.91 1.37
C ILE A 65 -3.36 -3.64 0.58
N PHE A 66 -4.29 -2.88 1.16
CA PHE A 66 -5.55 -2.53 0.51
C PHE A 66 -5.32 -1.76 -0.81
N THR A 67 -4.42 -0.78 -0.80
CA THR A 67 -4.09 0.00 -2.01
C THR A 67 -3.42 -0.86 -3.08
N LEU A 68 -2.51 -1.79 -2.70
CA LEU A 68 -1.90 -2.74 -3.64
C LEU A 68 -2.95 -3.65 -4.30
N LEU A 69 -3.88 -4.22 -3.51
CA LEU A 69 -4.96 -5.05 -4.04
C LEU A 69 -5.86 -4.25 -5.00
N ARG A 70 -6.23 -3.03 -4.63
CA ARG A 70 -7.00 -2.12 -5.50
C ARG A 70 -6.26 -1.82 -6.80
N MET A 71 -4.94 -1.59 -6.75
CA MET A 71 -4.13 -1.36 -7.95
C MET A 71 -4.10 -2.60 -8.86
N GLN A 72 -3.91 -3.79 -8.30
CA GLN A 72 -3.93 -5.03 -9.08
C GLN A 72 -5.29 -5.27 -9.75
N ALA A 73 -6.40 -5.03 -9.05
CA ALA A 73 -7.73 -5.14 -9.62
C ALA A 73 -7.94 -4.17 -10.81
N ARG A 74 -7.47 -2.92 -10.68
CA ARG A 74 -7.51 -1.94 -11.79
C ARG A 74 -6.64 -2.38 -12.96
N LEU A 75 -5.46 -2.93 -12.70
CA LEU A 75 -4.55 -3.44 -13.73
C LEU A 75 -5.17 -4.61 -14.50
N ALA A 76 -5.78 -5.56 -13.80
CA ALA A 76 -6.49 -6.69 -14.40
C ALA A 76 -7.65 -6.21 -15.28
N GLY A 77 -8.45 -5.27 -14.78
CA GLY A 77 -9.54 -4.67 -15.55
C GLY A 77 -9.07 -3.94 -16.81
N ALA A 78 -7.99 -3.15 -16.71
CA ALA A 78 -7.40 -2.45 -17.85
C ALA A 78 -6.83 -3.43 -18.89
N ARG A 79 -6.16 -4.49 -18.45
CA ARG A 79 -5.61 -5.53 -19.34
C ARG A 79 -6.69 -6.23 -20.14
N SER A 80 -7.81 -6.57 -19.51
CA SER A 80 -8.97 -7.18 -20.20
C SER A 80 -9.61 -6.24 -21.21
N ARG A 81 -9.66 -4.92 -20.94
CA ARG A 81 -10.16 -3.91 -21.90
C ARG A 81 -9.26 -3.81 -23.13
N VAL A 82 -7.95 -3.76 -22.93
CA VAL A 82 -6.98 -3.72 -24.04
C VAL A 82 -7.13 -4.96 -24.93
N GLN A 83 -7.27 -6.14 -24.35
CA GLN A 83 -7.47 -7.38 -25.12
C GLN A 83 -8.77 -7.37 -25.94
N LYS A 84 -9.87 -6.82 -25.41
CA LYS A 84 -11.14 -6.70 -26.16
C LYS A 84 -11.01 -5.74 -27.33
N LEU A 85 -10.46 -4.54 -27.09
CA LEU A 85 -10.23 -3.54 -28.14
C LEU A 85 -9.30 -4.08 -29.23
N GLN A 86 -8.25 -4.83 -28.87
CA GLN A 86 -7.37 -5.47 -29.84
C GLN A 86 -8.11 -6.48 -30.74
N LYS A 87 -9.06 -7.25 -30.16
CA LYS A 87 -9.88 -8.19 -30.93
C LYS A 87 -10.84 -7.47 -31.88
N GLU A 88 -11.47 -6.39 -31.44
CA GLU A 88 -12.35 -5.57 -32.28
C GLU A 88 -11.60 -4.95 -33.46
N VAL A 89 -10.41 -4.37 -33.21
CA VAL A 89 -9.55 -3.83 -34.28
C VAL A 89 -9.17 -4.92 -35.29
N ASN A 90 -8.80 -6.11 -34.82
CA ASN A 90 -8.45 -7.23 -35.70
C ASN A 90 -9.65 -7.74 -36.50
N GLN A 91 -10.85 -7.80 -35.91
CA GLN A 91 -12.07 -8.17 -36.62
C GLN A 91 -12.43 -7.16 -37.72
N LEU A 92 -12.37 -5.86 -37.41
CA LEU A 92 -12.64 -4.81 -38.38
C LEU A 92 -11.62 -4.83 -39.53
N LYS A 93 -10.33 -5.02 -39.24
CA LYS A 93 -9.30 -5.20 -40.27
C LYS A 93 -9.57 -6.40 -41.17
N ASN A 94 -9.95 -7.54 -40.60
CA ASN A 94 -10.26 -8.74 -41.37
C ASN A 94 -11.53 -8.57 -42.23
N GLN A 95 -12.54 -7.86 -41.73
CA GLN A 95 -13.74 -7.54 -42.51
C GLN A 95 -13.46 -6.56 -43.65
N GLN A 96 -12.60 -5.56 -43.43
CA GLN A 96 -12.18 -4.63 -44.48
C GLN A 96 -11.35 -5.34 -45.56
N GLY A 97 -10.40 -6.18 -45.18
CA GLY A 97 -9.63 -6.99 -46.12
C GLY A 97 -10.51 -7.98 -46.91
N ALA A 98 -11.51 -8.59 -46.28
CA ALA A 98 -12.48 -9.43 -46.96
C ALA A 98 -13.38 -8.63 -47.92
N LYS A 99 -13.71 -7.38 -47.58
CA LYS A 99 -14.52 -6.48 -48.41
C LYS A 99 -13.74 -5.93 -49.62
N GLU A 100 -12.43 -5.72 -49.50
CA GLU A 100 -11.55 -5.33 -50.62
C GLU A 100 -11.26 -6.48 -51.59
N LEU A 101 -11.34 -7.74 -51.15
CA LEU A 101 -11.18 -8.93 -52.00
C LEU A 101 -12.49 -9.35 -52.70
N ALA A 102 -13.62 -8.73 -52.38
CA ALA A 102 -14.95 -9.06 -52.90
C ALA A 102 -15.41 -8.34 -54.20
N PRO A 103 -14.69 -7.41 -54.87
CA PRO A 103 -15.17 -6.86 -56.14
C PRO A 103 -14.43 -7.48 -57.34
N ALA A 104 -14.87 -8.63 -57.84
CA ALA A 104 -14.64 -9.05 -59.25
C ALA A 104 -15.34 -10.36 -59.68
N THR A 105 -16.48 -10.77 -59.11
CA THR A 105 -17.24 -11.91 -59.66
C THR A 105 -18.74 -11.63 -59.68
N SER A 106 -19.16 -10.84 -60.65
CA SER A 106 -20.55 -10.76 -61.15
C SER A 106 -20.49 -10.56 -62.64
#